data_AF-A0A4Q3C669-F1
#
_entry.id   AF-A0A4Q3C669-F1
#
_cell.length_a   1.000
_cell.length_b   1.000
_cell.length_c   1.000
_cell.angle_alpha   90.00
_cell.angle_beta   90.00
_cell.angle_gamma   90.00
#
_symmetry.space_group_name_H-M   'P 1'
#
loop_
_entity.id
_entity.type
_entity.pdbx_description
1 polymer ?
#
loop_
_entity_poly.entity_id
_entity_poly.type
_entity_poly.pdbx_seq_one_letter_code
_entity_poly.pdbx_strand_id
1 'polypeptide(L)'
;VLSDANIKITGPGMCEGYADGGYFCGKEQPVNYKGYFVAKFDAVPVSSGTWADNKINAGSKTATGPNTGAYFTFNVSAKKVIRYKFAISYVSLANAKLNLAAENTGWDVNAVKTKTQAAWNKYLGKIEASGGSADLTTQFYTHLYHALAHPNISNDVNGEYIGSDYKVHKAVGFDNYTSFSNWDTYRTQIQLMALVAPKETGDVITSTVNFAKMSGGGLPRWVMASTETGIMQGDPTSVVIANAYAFGATNFNTKAALAVMRRGAEVPGTKSQDRLTRPQLEEYLKGYADASRSLEYTSADFAIGQFALQSNAQTATYKKYLERSRLWKPLYDPSTKWLRGRNTDGTWKGQNDDMREASYKSYFWM
;
A
#
# COMPACT_ATOMS: atom_id res chain seq x y z
N VAL A 1 -7.60 13.51 10.55
CA VAL A 1 -8.55 13.81 11.64
C VAL A 1 -9.64 12.78 11.48
N LEU A 2 -10.04 12.12 12.57
CA LEU A 2 -11.18 11.21 12.52
C LEU A 2 -12.44 12.05 12.25
N SER A 3 -13.29 11.59 11.35
CA SER A 3 -14.58 12.22 11.06
C SER A 3 -15.63 11.76 12.06
N ASP A 4 -15.53 10.51 12.51
CA ASP A 4 -16.41 9.91 13.49
C ASP A 4 -15.70 8.77 14.24
N ALA A 5 -16.17 8.44 15.43
CA ALA A 5 -15.77 7.24 16.13
C ALA A 5 -16.88 6.78 17.06
N ASN A 6 -16.90 5.48 17.35
CA ASN A 6 -17.79 4.87 18.31
C ASN A 6 -17.00 3.94 19.22
N ILE A 7 -17.31 4.00 20.51
CA ILE A 7 -16.80 3.08 21.51
C ILE A 7 -17.96 2.53 22.34
N LYS A 8 -17.92 1.23 22.60
CA LYS A 8 -18.87 0.51 23.45
C LYS A 8 -18.14 -0.45 24.38
N ILE A 9 -18.37 -0.33 25.69
CA ILE A 9 -17.99 -1.32 26.69
C ILE A 9 -19.05 -2.43 26.67
N THR A 10 -18.64 -3.65 26.30
CA THR A 10 -19.54 -4.79 26.07
C THR A 10 -19.54 -5.82 27.20
N GLY A 11 -18.60 -5.71 28.13
CA GLY A 11 -18.51 -6.60 29.28
C GLY A 11 -17.40 -6.19 30.23
N PRO A 12 -17.20 -6.95 31.33
CA PRO A 12 -16.11 -6.70 32.26
C PRO A 12 -14.76 -6.80 31.54
N GLY A 13 -14.09 -5.67 31.35
CA GLY A 13 -12.81 -5.61 30.62
C GLY A 13 -12.94 -5.93 29.13
N MET A 14 -14.06 -5.59 28.49
CA MET A 14 -14.23 -5.74 27.05
C MET A 14 -14.79 -4.45 26.43
N CYS A 15 -14.22 -4.01 25.32
CA CYS A 15 -14.78 -2.95 24.51
C CYS A 15 -14.65 -3.25 23.02
N GLU A 16 -15.46 -2.56 22.25
CA GLU A 16 -15.51 -2.68 20.81
C GLU A 16 -15.92 -1.34 20.21
N GLY A 17 -15.62 -1.12 18.94
CA GLY A 17 -15.90 0.16 18.33
C GLY A 17 -15.42 0.28 16.89
N TYR A 18 -15.46 1.50 16.39
CA TYR A 18 -14.85 1.87 15.12
C TYR A 18 -14.32 3.30 15.17
N ALA A 19 -13.41 3.59 14.24
CA ALA A 19 -13.00 4.93 13.87
C ALA A 19 -13.18 5.10 12.36
N ASP A 20 -13.74 6.23 11.94
CA ASP A 20 -13.92 6.65 10.55
C ASP A 20 -13.10 7.92 10.33
N GLY A 21 -12.52 8.05 9.15
CA GLY A 21 -11.61 9.14 8.84
C GLY A 21 -10.16 8.72 8.74
N GLY A 22 -9.43 9.54 8.01
CA GLY A 22 -8.03 9.30 7.69
C GLY A 22 -7.57 10.36 6.71
N TYR A 23 -6.27 10.59 6.68
CA TYR A 23 -5.64 11.47 5.71
C TYR A 23 -4.23 10.98 5.46
N PHE A 24 -3.70 11.32 4.31
CA PHE A 24 -2.36 10.95 3.91
C PHE A 24 -1.57 12.18 3.48
N CYS A 25 -0.35 12.38 3.95
CA CYS A 25 0.47 13.56 3.59
C CYS A 25 -0.20 14.93 3.86
N GLY A 26 -1.08 15.03 4.86
CA GLY A 26 -1.74 16.29 5.25
C GLY A 26 -3.27 16.21 5.19
N LYS A 27 -3.95 17.17 5.82
CA LYS A 27 -5.42 17.14 5.96
C LYS A 27 -6.15 17.37 4.63
N GLU A 28 -5.46 17.94 3.66
CA GLU A 28 -5.93 18.28 2.31
C GLU A 28 -6.07 17.04 1.41
N GLN A 29 -5.57 15.89 1.86
CA GLN A 29 -5.60 14.61 1.15
C GLN A 29 -6.34 13.58 2.02
N PRO A 30 -7.68 13.69 2.13
CA PRO A 30 -8.48 12.76 2.91
C PRO A 30 -8.41 11.38 2.28
N VAL A 31 -8.21 10.38 3.13
CA VAL A 31 -8.26 8.96 2.79
C VAL A 31 -9.26 8.36 3.77
N ASN A 32 -10.54 8.43 3.41
CA ASN A 32 -11.59 8.05 4.34
C ASN A 32 -11.76 6.54 4.33
N TYR A 33 -11.40 5.89 5.43
CA TYR A 33 -11.63 4.48 5.66
C TYR A 33 -12.13 4.26 7.09
N LYS A 34 -12.87 3.17 7.27
CA LYS A 34 -13.41 2.77 8.57
C LYS A 34 -12.62 1.59 9.11
N GLY A 35 -12.08 1.73 10.32
CA GLY A 35 -11.45 0.66 11.06
C GLY A 35 -12.33 0.24 12.23
N TYR A 36 -12.71 -1.03 12.29
CA TYR A 36 -13.41 -1.64 13.42
C TYR A 36 -12.40 -2.30 14.34
N PHE A 37 -12.68 -2.33 15.64
CA PHE A 37 -11.85 -3.04 16.59
C PHE A 37 -12.66 -3.69 17.72
N VAL A 38 -12.04 -4.69 18.33
CA VAL A 38 -12.47 -5.30 19.59
C VAL A 38 -11.25 -5.44 20.49
N ALA A 39 -11.41 -5.20 21.79
CA ALA A 39 -10.38 -5.40 22.79
C ALA A 39 -10.93 -6.15 24.02
N LYS A 40 -10.09 -6.99 24.61
CA LYS A 40 -10.41 -7.78 25.80
C LYS A 40 -9.23 -7.79 26.76
N PHE A 41 -9.52 -7.61 28.04
CA PHE A 41 -8.57 -7.76 29.15
C PHE A 41 -8.72 -9.13 29.81
N ASP A 42 -7.63 -9.64 30.41
CA ASP A 42 -7.63 -10.89 31.17
C ASP A 42 -7.99 -10.69 32.66
N ALA A 43 -8.47 -9.50 33.01
CA ALA A 43 -8.78 -9.08 34.36
C ALA A 43 -10.12 -8.34 34.41
N VAL A 44 -10.80 -8.43 35.56
CA VAL A 44 -12.04 -7.70 35.82
C VAL A 44 -11.68 -6.29 36.32
N PRO A 45 -12.12 -5.21 35.65
CA PRO A 45 -11.90 -3.85 36.10
C PRO A 45 -12.76 -3.55 37.34
N VAL A 46 -12.23 -2.75 38.28
CA VAL A 46 -12.99 -2.24 39.45
C VAL A 46 -13.92 -1.09 39.09
N SER A 47 -13.58 -0.35 38.03
CA SER A 47 -14.44 0.67 37.44
C SER A 47 -14.11 0.84 35.97
N SER A 48 -15.08 1.30 35.19
CA SER A 48 -14.89 1.66 33.79
C SER A 48 -15.82 2.82 33.41
N GLY A 49 -15.54 3.44 32.28
CA GLY A 49 -16.37 4.48 31.71
C GLY A 49 -15.86 4.90 30.34
N THR A 50 -16.47 5.91 29.76
CA THR A 50 -16.05 6.48 28.47
C THR A 50 -15.61 7.94 28.64
N TRP A 51 -14.89 8.46 27.65
CA TRP A 51 -14.66 9.89 27.52
C TRP A 51 -15.08 10.38 26.13
N ALA A 52 -15.44 11.65 26.08
CA ALA A 52 -15.66 12.41 24.85
C ALA A 52 -15.03 13.79 25.01
N ASP A 53 -14.18 14.17 24.06
CA ASP A 53 -13.33 15.36 24.14
C ASP A 53 -12.60 15.42 25.49
N ASN A 54 -12.86 16.46 26.28
CA ASN A 54 -12.23 16.68 27.59
C ASN A 54 -13.10 16.22 28.78
N LYS A 55 -14.15 15.43 28.53
CA LYS A 55 -15.11 15.00 29.57
C LYS A 55 -15.08 13.49 29.80
N ILE A 56 -14.79 13.09 31.04
CA ILE A 56 -14.92 11.72 31.52
C ILE A 56 -16.36 11.47 31.98
N ASN A 57 -16.96 10.39 31.51
CA ASN A 57 -18.30 9.95 31.87
C ASN A 57 -18.20 8.61 32.62
N ALA A 58 -18.08 8.68 33.95
CA ALA A 58 -17.90 7.51 34.79
C ALA A 58 -19.10 6.56 34.72
N GLY A 59 -18.84 5.25 34.59
CA GLY A 59 -19.88 4.23 34.44
C GLY A 59 -20.58 4.23 33.06
N SER A 60 -20.31 5.21 32.19
CA SER A 60 -20.85 5.21 30.84
C SER A 60 -20.33 4.03 30.03
N LYS A 61 -21.22 3.39 29.27
CA LYS A 61 -20.88 2.24 28.42
C LYS A 61 -20.61 2.60 26.98
N THR A 62 -20.98 3.81 26.55
CA THR A 62 -20.85 4.23 25.15
C THR A 62 -20.34 5.66 25.04
N ALA A 63 -19.62 5.95 23.97
CA ALA A 63 -19.35 7.30 23.52
C ALA A 63 -19.25 7.32 21.99
N THR A 64 -19.57 8.47 21.41
CA THR A 64 -19.56 8.71 19.97
C THR A 64 -18.94 10.06 19.66
N GLY A 65 -18.34 10.18 18.49
CA GLY A 65 -17.65 11.38 18.03
C GLY A 65 -16.15 11.16 17.91
N PRO A 66 -15.46 12.03 17.14
CA PRO A 66 -14.10 11.79 16.67
C PRO A 66 -13.03 11.75 17.77
N ASN A 67 -13.31 12.31 18.95
CA ASN A 67 -12.41 12.33 20.10
C ASN A 67 -13.00 11.52 21.28
N THR A 68 -13.22 10.22 21.09
CA THR A 68 -13.84 9.37 22.11
C THR A 68 -13.02 8.13 22.42
N GLY A 69 -13.29 7.52 23.59
CA GLY A 69 -12.74 6.23 23.95
C GLY A 69 -13.26 5.69 25.30
N ALA A 70 -12.69 4.58 25.76
CA ALA A 70 -13.09 3.89 26.99
C ALA A 70 -11.90 3.67 27.93
N TYR A 71 -12.12 3.88 29.23
CA TYR A 71 -11.13 3.65 30.26
C TYR A 71 -11.55 2.48 31.17
N PHE A 72 -10.54 1.78 31.68
CA PHE A 72 -10.69 0.66 32.60
C PHE A 72 -9.71 0.81 33.75
N THR A 73 -10.21 0.77 34.98
CA THR A 73 -9.41 0.84 36.20
C THR A 73 -9.28 -0.56 36.77
N PHE A 74 -8.06 -0.97 37.12
CA PHE A 74 -7.78 -2.29 37.67
C PHE A 74 -7.16 -2.17 39.06
N ASN A 75 -7.50 -3.12 39.94
CA ASN A 75 -6.80 -3.27 41.22
C ASN A 75 -5.53 -4.11 41.04
N VAL A 76 -4.37 -3.45 40.95
CA VAL A 76 -3.08 -4.12 40.74
C VAL A 76 -2.56 -4.86 41.97
N SER A 77 -3.14 -4.65 43.16
CA SER A 77 -2.81 -5.48 44.33
C SER A 77 -3.40 -6.90 44.20
N ALA A 78 -4.54 -7.03 43.51
CA ALA A 78 -5.17 -8.32 43.23
C ALA A 78 -4.55 -9.03 42.02
N LYS A 79 -4.11 -8.27 41.01
CA LYS A 79 -3.42 -8.81 39.83
C LYS A 79 -2.42 -7.81 39.27
N LYS A 80 -1.13 -8.02 39.54
CA LYS A 80 -0.05 -7.11 39.13
C LYS A 80 0.12 -6.98 37.61
N VAL A 81 -0.14 -8.05 36.87
CA VAL A 81 0.02 -8.10 35.40
C VAL A 81 -1.34 -8.19 34.75
N ILE A 82 -1.75 -7.12 34.09
CA ILE A 82 -2.98 -7.06 33.30
C ILE A 82 -2.61 -7.24 31.83
N ARG A 83 -3.17 -8.26 31.18
CA ARG A 83 -2.97 -8.51 29.76
C ARG A 83 -4.19 -8.05 28.99
N TYR A 84 -3.96 -7.58 27.77
CA TYR A 84 -5.04 -7.30 26.83
C TYR A 84 -4.71 -7.85 25.46
N LYS A 85 -5.75 -8.06 24.67
CA LYS A 85 -5.67 -8.38 23.25
C LYS A 85 -6.60 -7.45 22.51
N PHE A 86 -6.27 -7.15 21.28
CA PHE A 86 -7.15 -6.45 20.37
C PHE A 86 -7.02 -7.06 18.98
N ALA A 87 -8.07 -6.89 18.18
CA ALA A 87 -8.08 -7.21 16.77
C ALA A 87 -8.80 -6.11 16.02
N ILE A 88 -8.45 -5.96 14.74
CA ILE A 88 -9.02 -4.97 13.85
C ILE A 88 -9.68 -5.64 12.64
N SER A 89 -10.55 -4.90 11.96
CA SER A 89 -11.09 -5.25 10.63
C SER A 89 -11.40 -3.96 9.88
N TYR A 90 -11.16 -3.94 8.57
CA TYR A 90 -11.65 -2.87 7.69
C TYR A 90 -13.11 -3.07 7.26
N VAL A 91 -13.67 -4.26 7.48
CA VAL A 91 -14.99 -4.65 6.98
C VAL A 91 -16.06 -4.47 8.03
N SER A 92 -15.89 -5.09 9.21
CA SER A 92 -16.94 -5.08 10.23
C SER A 92 -16.46 -5.42 11.63
N LEU A 93 -17.28 -5.05 12.61
CA LEU A 93 -17.13 -5.46 14.00
C LEU A 93 -17.23 -6.98 14.19
N ALA A 94 -18.06 -7.64 13.39
CA ALA A 94 -18.21 -9.09 13.42
C ALA A 94 -16.90 -9.78 13.00
N ASN A 95 -16.26 -9.26 11.95
CA ASN A 95 -14.98 -9.78 11.50
C ASN A 95 -13.84 -9.48 12.47
N ALA A 96 -13.80 -8.30 13.09
CA ALA A 96 -12.83 -8.01 14.15
C ALA A 96 -12.93 -9.02 15.31
N LYS A 97 -14.15 -9.39 15.71
CA LYS A 97 -14.40 -10.45 16.72
C LYS A 97 -13.92 -11.82 16.25
N LEU A 98 -14.15 -12.15 14.98
CA LEU A 98 -13.71 -13.41 14.39
C LEU A 98 -12.18 -13.49 14.34
N ASN A 99 -11.50 -12.42 13.92
CA ASN A 99 -10.03 -12.31 13.91
C ASN A 99 -9.47 -12.54 15.33
N LEU A 100 -10.03 -11.85 16.34
CA LEU A 100 -9.60 -12.01 17.74
C LEU A 100 -9.74 -13.46 18.22
N ALA A 101 -10.83 -14.13 17.86
CA ALA A 101 -11.11 -15.50 18.26
C ALA A 101 -10.21 -16.54 17.55
N ALA A 102 -9.84 -16.28 16.30
CA ALA A 102 -9.09 -17.22 15.47
C ALA A 102 -7.57 -17.18 15.73
N GLU A 103 -6.97 -15.99 15.80
CA GLU A 103 -5.51 -15.85 15.71
C GLU A 103 -4.80 -15.90 17.07
N ASN A 104 -5.48 -15.49 18.15
CA ASN A 104 -4.87 -15.40 19.48
C ASN A 104 -5.80 -15.93 20.57
N THR A 105 -5.90 -17.26 20.69
CA THR A 105 -6.81 -17.95 21.61
C THR A 105 -6.36 -17.92 23.09
N GLY A 106 -5.05 -17.92 23.37
CA GLY A 106 -4.49 -18.00 24.74
C GLY A 106 -3.82 -16.71 25.24
N TRP A 107 -3.56 -16.56 26.53
CA TRP A 107 -3.05 -15.30 27.13
C TRP A 107 -1.52 -15.24 27.32
N ASP A 108 -0.80 -16.20 26.77
CA ASP A 108 0.64 -16.29 26.92
C ASP A 108 1.36 -15.37 25.91
N VAL A 109 1.81 -14.21 26.40
CA VAL A 109 2.58 -13.23 25.62
C VAL A 109 3.93 -13.81 25.18
N ASN A 110 4.54 -14.69 25.95
CA ASN A 110 5.81 -15.33 25.56
C ASN A 110 5.58 -16.31 24.41
N ALA A 111 4.47 -17.06 24.42
CA ALA A 111 4.11 -17.91 23.28
C ALA A 111 3.88 -17.09 22.00
N VAL A 112 3.21 -15.94 22.09
CA VAL A 112 3.04 -15.01 20.95
C VAL A 112 4.41 -14.51 20.47
N LYS A 113 5.26 -14.02 21.38
CA LYS A 113 6.63 -13.57 21.06
C LYS A 113 7.43 -14.63 20.33
N THR A 114 7.46 -15.86 20.84
CA THR A 114 8.20 -16.98 20.24
C THR A 114 7.68 -17.29 18.83
N LYS A 115 6.36 -17.33 18.63
CA LYS A 115 5.76 -17.55 17.31
C LYS A 115 6.11 -16.41 16.33
N THR A 116 6.07 -15.16 16.79
CA THR A 116 6.46 -14.00 15.98
C THR A 116 7.94 -14.03 15.59
N GLN A 117 8.83 -14.38 16.53
CA GLN A 117 10.26 -14.53 16.24
C GLN A 117 10.52 -15.65 15.23
N ALA A 118 9.85 -16.80 15.36
CA ALA A 118 9.97 -17.89 14.41
C ALA A 118 9.46 -17.49 13.01
N ALA A 119 8.35 -16.75 12.92
CA ALA A 119 7.85 -16.23 11.66
C ALA A 119 8.85 -15.26 11.00
N TRP A 120 9.43 -14.34 11.76
CA TRP A 120 10.47 -13.45 11.23
C TRP A 120 11.72 -14.19 10.79
N ASN A 121 12.20 -15.15 11.59
CA ASN A 121 13.38 -15.95 11.24
C ASN A 121 13.17 -16.75 9.95
N LYS A 122 11.95 -17.20 9.65
CA LYS A 122 11.62 -17.85 8.36
C LYS A 122 11.85 -16.92 7.15
N TYR A 123 11.62 -15.62 7.29
CA TYR A 123 11.82 -14.65 6.22
C TYR A 123 13.25 -14.08 6.20
N LEU A 124 13.77 -13.65 7.35
CA LEU A 124 15.11 -13.09 7.46
C LEU A 124 16.18 -14.14 7.15
N GLY A 125 15.96 -15.40 7.52
CA GLY A 125 16.86 -16.53 7.22
C GLY A 125 16.90 -16.94 5.75
N LYS A 126 16.15 -16.26 4.85
CA LYS A 126 16.26 -16.48 3.40
C LYS A 126 17.54 -15.89 2.80
N ILE A 127 18.20 -14.99 3.53
CA ILE A 127 19.49 -14.43 3.14
C ILE A 127 20.45 -14.58 4.32
N GLU A 128 21.56 -15.27 4.09
CA GLU A 128 22.66 -15.40 5.04
C GLU A 128 23.75 -14.37 4.70
N ALA A 129 23.97 -13.41 5.61
CA ALA A 129 24.99 -12.38 5.45
C ALA A 129 26.24 -12.72 6.27
N SER A 130 27.42 -12.64 5.65
CA SER A 130 28.72 -12.89 6.31
C SER A 130 29.80 -11.91 5.84
N GLY A 131 30.95 -11.88 6.53
CA GLY A 131 32.12 -11.06 6.16
C GLY A 131 32.13 -9.61 6.65
N GLY A 132 31.11 -9.17 7.40
CA GLY A 132 31.01 -7.83 7.99
C GLY A 132 31.19 -7.81 9.52
N SER A 133 31.18 -6.61 10.12
CA SER A 133 31.10 -6.46 11.58
C SER A 133 29.71 -6.83 12.11
N ALA A 134 29.60 -7.08 13.41
CA ALA A 134 28.30 -7.32 14.05
C ALA A 134 27.30 -6.17 13.81
N ASP A 135 27.78 -4.92 13.80
CA ASP A 135 26.98 -3.74 13.49
C ASP A 135 26.42 -3.78 12.06
N LEU A 136 27.24 -4.11 11.07
CA LEU A 136 26.78 -4.25 9.67
C LEU A 136 25.76 -5.38 9.52
N THR A 137 25.94 -6.50 10.24
CA THR A 137 24.96 -7.57 10.28
C THR A 137 23.63 -7.11 10.89
N THR A 138 23.66 -6.33 11.97
CA THR A 138 22.45 -5.74 12.57
C THR A 138 21.74 -4.82 11.58
N GLN A 139 22.47 -3.88 10.95
CA GLN A 139 21.90 -2.98 9.95
C GLN A 139 21.27 -3.75 8.79
N PHE A 140 21.96 -4.77 8.26
CA PHE A 140 21.45 -5.59 7.17
C PHE A 140 20.08 -6.23 7.52
N TYR A 141 19.99 -6.93 8.64
CA TYR A 141 18.75 -7.59 9.03
C TYR A 141 17.64 -6.61 9.45
N THR A 142 18.00 -5.45 10.00
CA THR A 142 17.04 -4.36 10.24
C THR A 142 16.46 -3.81 8.93
N HIS A 143 17.29 -3.59 7.90
CA HIS A 143 16.81 -3.14 6.59
C HIS A 143 15.99 -4.21 5.87
N LEU A 144 16.38 -5.49 5.96
CA LEU A 144 15.59 -6.60 5.40
C LEU A 144 14.22 -6.72 6.10
N TYR A 145 14.16 -6.55 7.42
CA TYR A 145 12.90 -6.48 8.17
C TYR A 145 12.02 -5.33 7.64
N HIS A 146 12.56 -4.12 7.51
CA HIS A 146 11.79 -2.97 6.99
C HIS A 146 11.28 -3.19 5.57
N ALA A 147 12.09 -3.80 4.70
CA ALA A 147 11.70 -4.09 3.32
C ALA A 147 10.58 -5.14 3.19
N LEU A 148 10.36 -5.97 4.22
CA LEU A 148 9.35 -7.02 4.24
C LEU A 148 8.14 -6.69 5.13
N ALA A 149 8.14 -5.56 5.82
CA ALA A 149 7.06 -5.14 6.72
C ALA A 149 5.80 -4.65 5.99
N HIS A 150 5.94 -4.23 4.73
CA HIS A 150 4.86 -3.79 3.85
C HIS A 150 4.98 -4.48 2.48
N PRO A 151 3.88 -4.59 1.71
CA PRO A 151 2.49 -4.18 1.99
C PRO A 151 1.79 -5.03 3.07
N ASN A 152 0.60 -4.62 3.49
CA ASN A 152 -0.12 -5.25 4.61
C ASN A 152 -1.33 -6.07 4.14
N ILE A 153 -1.57 -7.22 4.76
CA ILE A 153 -2.82 -7.96 4.61
C ILE A 153 -3.99 -7.08 5.08
N SER A 154 -5.07 -7.10 4.33
CA SER A 154 -6.26 -6.26 4.52
C SER A 154 -7.57 -7.03 4.48
N ASN A 155 -7.52 -8.34 4.21
CA ASN A 155 -8.65 -9.23 4.44
C ASN A 155 -8.66 -9.77 5.86
N ASP A 156 -9.87 -10.02 6.36
CA ASP A 156 -10.11 -10.72 7.61
C ASP A 156 -9.86 -12.23 7.46
N VAL A 157 -9.88 -12.98 8.58
CA VAL A 157 -9.65 -14.44 8.57
C VAL A 157 -10.69 -15.23 7.77
N ASN A 158 -11.87 -14.65 7.52
CA ASN A 158 -12.89 -15.22 6.66
C ASN A 158 -12.69 -14.90 5.17
N GLY A 159 -11.63 -14.14 4.82
CA GLY A 159 -11.29 -13.69 3.48
C GLY A 159 -11.95 -12.37 3.05
N GLU A 160 -12.84 -11.77 3.85
CA GLU A 160 -13.52 -10.53 3.45
C GLU A 160 -12.60 -9.32 3.53
N TYR A 161 -12.71 -8.39 2.57
CA TYR A 161 -11.98 -7.13 2.53
C TYR A 161 -12.82 -6.03 1.85
N ILE A 162 -12.45 -4.76 2.06
CA ILE A 162 -13.04 -3.62 1.35
C ILE A 162 -12.29 -3.39 0.04
N GLY A 163 -12.99 -3.53 -1.09
CA GLY A 163 -12.45 -3.24 -2.42
C GLY A 163 -12.37 -1.74 -2.72
N SER A 164 -11.73 -1.39 -3.83
CA SER A 164 -11.60 0.01 -4.27
C SER A 164 -12.91 0.61 -4.81
N ASP A 165 -13.96 -0.19 -4.92
CA ASP A 165 -15.34 0.27 -5.16
C ASP A 165 -16.11 0.53 -3.85
N TYR A 166 -15.40 0.46 -2.71
CA TYR A 166 -15.92 0.61 -1.35
C TYR A 166 -16.97 -0.44 -0.95
N LYS A 167 -16.98 -1.59 -1.63
CA LYS A 167 -17.84 -2.73 -1.29
C LYS A 167 -17.04 -3.84 -0.63
N VAL A 168 -17.75 -4.74 0.05
CA VAL A 168 -17.16 -5.95 0.61
C VAL A 168 -16.93 -6.95 -0.52
N HIS A 169 -15.70 -7.45 -0.62
CA HIS A 169 -15.28 -8.53 -1.50
C HIS A 169 -14.66 -9.65 -0.68
N LYS A 170 -14.39 -10.79 -1.33
CA LYS A 170 -13.80 -11.96 -0.68
C LYS A 170 -12.58 -12.44 -1.43
N ALA A 171 -11.45 -12.55 -0.73
CA ALA A 171 -10.22 -13.13 -1.23
C ALA A 171 -10.33 -14.66 -1.15
N VAL A 172 -10.11 -15.33 -2.28
CA VAL A 172 -10.23 -16.80 -2.40
C VAL A 172 -8.96 -17.32 -3.05
N GLY A 173 -8.17 -18.10 -2.31
CA GLY A 173 -6.90 -18.65 -2.78
C GLY A 173 -5.72 -17.67 -2.81
N PHE A 174 -5.89 -16.47 -2.25
CA PHE A 174 -4.85 -15.46 -2.06
C PHE A 174 -5.19 -14.60 -0.83
N ASP A 175 -4.20 -13.90 -0.26
CA ASP A 175 -4.44 -12.85 0.74
C ASP A 175 -4.54 -11.49 0.04
N ASN A 176 -5.50 -10.65 0.42
CA ASN A 176 -5.62 -9.31 -0.13
C ASN A 176 -4.71 -8.30 0.57
N TYR A 177 -3.85 -7.60 -0.17
CA TYR A 177 -2.94 -6.59 0.34
C TYR A 177 -3.39 -5.14 0.06
N THR A 178 -2.91 -4.21 0.88
CA THR A 178 -2.99 -2.74 0.70
C THR A 178 -1.67 -2.06 1.13
N SER A 179 -1.65 -0.73 1.21
CA SER A 179 -0.48 0.10 1.54
C SER A 179 0.57 0.07 0.41
N PHE A 180 0.14 0.41 -0.80
CA PHE A 180 0.97 0.38 -2.00
C PHE A 180 1.67 1.72 -2.22
N SER A 181 2.96 1.82 -1.90
CA SER A 181 3.78 3.02 -2.14
C SER A 181 4.52 2.97 -3.47
N ASN A 182 3.80 2.68 -4.56
CA ASN A 182 4.43 2.09 -5.75
C ASN A 182 5.52 2.97 -6.39
N TRP A 183 5.44 4.30 -6.29
CA TRP A 183 6.47 5.23 -6.80
C TRP A 183 7.86 5.02 -6.17
N ASP A 184 7.91 4.57 -4.92
CA ASP A 184 9.15 4.22 -4.24
C ASP A 184 9.51 2.74 -4.46
N THR A 185 8.52 1.87 -4.28
CA THR A 185 8.75 0.43 -4.10
C THR A 185 9.04 -0.31 -5.40
N TYR A 186 8.74 0.29 -6.57
CA TYR A 186 9.12 -0.28 -7.86
C TYR A 186 10.63 -0.32 -8.07
N ARG A 187 11.38 0.55 -7.37
CA ARG A 187 12.82 0.77 -7.60
C ARG A 187 13.66 -0.39 -7.08
N THR A 188 13.32 -0.93 -5.91
CA THR A 188 14.14 -1.93 -5.21
C THR A 188 13.34 -2.97 -4.43
N GLN A 189 12.21 -2.60 -3.82
CA GLN A 189 11.51 -3.47 -2.87
C GLN A 189 10.82 -4.64 -3.56
N ILE A 190 10.06 -4.40 -4.64
CA ILE A 190 9.26 -5.46 -5.26
C ILE A 190 10.12 -6.57 -5.86
N GLN A 191 11.31 -6.23 -6.37
CA GLN A 191 12.30 -7.19 -6.87
C GLN A 191 12.78 -8.10 -5.75
N LEU A 192 13.16 -7.51 -4.61
CA LEU A 192 13.59 -8.27 -3.44
C LEU A 192 12.47 -9.17 -2.92
N MET A 193 11.26 -8.62 -2.79
CA MET A 193 10.09 -9.39 -2.37
C MET A 193 9.79 -10.55 -3.31
N ALA A 194 9.87 -10.36 -4.64
CA ALA A 194 9.64 -11.44 -5.59
C ALA A 194 10.65 -12.59 -5.43
N LEU A 195 11.91 -12.27 -5.12
CA LEU A 195 12.95 -13.28 -4.89
C LEU A 195 12.75 -14.05 -3.58
N VAL A 196 12.45 -13.35 -2.48
CA VAL A 196 12.41 -13.97 -1.14
C VAL A 196 11.01 -14.42 -0.72
N ALA A 197 9.96 -13.78 -1.22
CA ALA A 197 8.56 -14.01 -0.87
C ALA A 197 7.67 -14.02 -2.14
N PRO A 198 7.92 -14.93 -3.11
CA PRO A 198 7.23 -14.93 -4.40
C PRO A 198 5.71 -15.16 -4.28
N LYS A 199 5.27 -15.99 -3.32
CA LYS A 199 3.83 -16.21 -3.07
C LYS A 199 3.16 -14.90 -2.68
N GLU A 200 3.67 -14.27 -1.63
CA GLU A 200 3.16 -13.01 -1.07
C GLU A 200 3.21 -11.91 -2.13
N THR A 201 4.28 -11.87 -2.93
CA THR A 201 4.39 -10.93 -4.05
C THR A 201 3.33 -11.16 -5.12
N GLY A 202 3.04 -12.41 -5.48
CA GLY A 202 1.95 -12.74 -6.40
C GLY A 202 0.57 -12.35 -5.86
N ASP A 203 0.35 -12.48 -4.56
CA ASP A 203 -0.87 -12.03 -3.89
C ASP A 203 -0.98 -10.50 -3.94
N VAL A 204 0.11 -9.77 -3.70
CA VAL A 204 0.19 -8.30 -3.86
C VAL A 204 -0.16 -7.86 -5.29
N ILE A 205 0.37 -8.55 -6.30
CA ILE A 205 0.03 -8.23 -7.70
C ILE A 205 -1.44 -8.56 -7.99
N THR A 206 -1.95 -9.67 -7.47
CA THR A 206 -3.37 -10.04 -7.59
C THR A 206 -4.28 -8.96 -6.98
N SER A 207 -3.97 -8.49 -5.77
CA SER A 207 -4.66 -7.37 -5.13
C SER A 207 -4.61 -6.09 -5.95
N THR A 208 -3.43 -5.75 -6.49
CA THR A 208 -3.24 -4.56 -7.32
C THR A 208 -4.10 -4.61 -8.59
N VAL A 209 -4.16 -5.76 -9.26
CA VAL A 209 -4.97 -5.94 -10.47
C VAL A 209 -6.47 -5.92 -10.13
N ASN A 210 -6.88 -6.51 -9.01
CA ASN A 210 -8.27 -6.47 -8.55
C ASN A 210 -8.70 -5.05 -8.18
N PHE A 211 -7.85 -4.30 -7.49
CA PHE A 211 -8.03 -2.87 -7.22
C PHE A 211 -8.24 -2.10 -8.53
N ALA A 212 -7.39 -2.31 -9.53
CA ALA A 212 -7.53 -1.64 -10.82
C ALA A 212 -8.87 -1.93 -11.51
N LYS A 213 -9.32 -3.19 -11.49
CA LYS A 213 -10.61 -3.58 -12.08
C LYS A 213 -11.80 -2.92 -11.39
N MET A 214 -11.79 -2.88 -10.06
CA MET A 214 -12.87 -2.29 -9.26
C MET A 214 -12.87 -0.76 -9.29
N SER A 215 -11.72 -0.14 -9.53
CA SER A 215 -11.54 1.32 -9.50
C SER A 215 -11.82 2.03 -10.84
N GLY A 216 -12.29 1.34 -11.89
CA GLY A 216 -12.54 1.95 -13.21
C GLY A 216 -11.56 1.54 -14.31
N GLY A 217 -10.65 0.61 -14.00
CA GLY A 217 -9.75 -0.04 -14.96
C GLY A 217 -8.33 0.55 -15.01
N GLY A 218 -8.07 1.63 -14.26
CA GLY A 218 -6.74 2.21 -14.13
C GLY A 218 -5.96 1.62 -12.96
N LEU A 219 -4.64 1.47 -13.12
CA LEU A 219 -3.75 1.11 -12.01
C LEU A 219 -3.65 2.28 -11.01
N PRO A 220 -3.63 2.00 -9.70
CA PRO A 220 -3.36 3.00 -8.68
C PRO A 220 -1.89 3.44 -8.73
N ARG A 221 -1.53 4.61 -8.18
CA ARG A 221 -0.13 5.02 -7.94
C ARG A 221 0.26 4.81 -6.48
N TRP A 222 -0.61 5.22 -5.57
CA TRP A 222 -0.33 5.21 -4.14
C TRP A 222 -1.61 4.94 -3.36
N VAL A 223 -1.70 3.75 -2.76
CA VAL A 223 -2.92 3.26 -2.08
C VAL A 223 -2.74 3.26 -0.58
N MET A 224 -3.72 3.81 0.12
CA MET A 224 -3.91 3.59 1.55
C MET A 224 -5.32 3.06 1.82
N ALA A 225 -5.40 2.01 2.63
CA ALA A 225 -6.62 1.24 2.85
C ALA A 225 -7.28 0.79 1.52
N SER A 226 -8.40 1.37 1.12
CA SER A 226 -9.08 1.05 -0.14
C SER A 226 -9.10 2.22 -1.13
N THR A 227 -8.27 3.24 -0.91
CA THR A 227 -8.32 4.52 -1.64
C THR A 227 -7.01 4.81 -2.36
N GLU A 228 -7.12 5.16 -3.64
CA GLU A 228 -6.06 5.74 -4.45
C GLU A 228 -5.93 7.22 -4.12
N THR A 229 -4.72 7.64 -3.75
CA THR A 229 -4.48 9.01 -3.27
C THR A 229 -4.05 9.97 -4.36
N GLY A 230 -3.54 9.46 -5.48
CA GLY A 230 -2.96 10.23 -6.56
C GLY A 230 -1.56 10.76 -6.26
N ILE A 231 -0.98 10.45 -5.09
CA ILE A 231 0.33 10.93 -4.65
C ILE A 231 1.45 10.41 -5.56
N MET A 232 2.49 11.23 -5.69
CA MET A 232 3.57 11.12 -6.65
C MET A 232 3.08 11.13 -8.11
N GLN A 233 3.88 10.62 -9.04
CA GLN A 233 3.63 10.75 -10.48
C GLN A 233 4.04 9.50 -11.25
N GLY A 234 3.87 9.56 -12.58
CA GLY A 234 4.24 8.45 -13.45
C GLY A 234 3.21 7.32 -13.45
N ASP A 235 3.66 6.14 -13.88
CA ASP A 235 2.91 4.88 -13.86
C ASP A 235 3.76 3.79 -13.19
N PRO A 236 4.08 3.97 -11.90
CA PRO A 236 5.01 3.09 -11.20
C PRO A 236 4.47 1.66 -11.07
N THR A 237 3.15 1.50 -10.99
CA THR A 237 2.51 0.21 -10.77
C THR A 237 2.68 -0.74 -11.96
N SER A 238 2.73 -0.21 -13.18
CA SER A 238 3.12 -1.03 -14.34
C SER A 238 4.53 -1.60 -14.21
N VAL A 239 5.46 -0.82 -13.64
CA VAL A 239 6.84 -1.26 -13.35
C VAL A 239 6.87 -2.28 -12.22
N VAL A 240 6.07 -2.08 -11.16
CA VAL A 240 5.91 -3.03 -10.04
C VAL A 240 5.48 -4.41 -10.56
N ILE A 241 4.44 -4.47 -11.40
CA ILE A 241 3.93 -5.73 -11.95
C ILE A 241 4.97 -6.43 -12.83
N ALA A 242 5.65 -5.67 -13.70
CA ALA A 242 6.67 -6.22 -14.58
C ALA A 242 7.87 -6.77 -13.77
N ASN A 243 8.32 -6.04 -12.76
CA ASN A 243 9.44 -6.44 -11.90
C ASN A 243 9.08 -7.64 -11.03
N ALA A 244 7.87 -7.69 -10.46
CA ALA A 244 7.41 -8.85 -9.71
C ALA A 244 7.52 -10.14 -10.56
N TYR A 245 7.07 -10.08 -11.81
CA TYR A 245 7.17 -11.20 -12.73
C TYR A 245 8.62 -11.56 -13.08
N ALA A 246 9.41 -10.56 -13.47
CA ALA A 246 10.80 -10.76 -13.90
C ALA A 246 11.69 -11.36 -12.78
N PHE A 247 11.36 -11.10 -11.52
CA PHE A 247 12.11 -11.56 -10.35
C PHE A 247 11.49 -12.78 -9.64
N GLY A 248 10.50 -13.44 -10.26
CA GLY A 248 10.08 -14.80 -9.89
C GLY A 248 8.67 -14.95 -9.33
N ALA A 249 7.93 -13.87 -9.09
CA ALA A 249 6.53 -13.95 -8.69
C ALA A 249 5.65 -14.14 -9.93
N THR A 250 5.26 -15.38 -10.23
CA THR A 250 4.50 -15.72 -11.47
C THR A 250 3.10 -16.26 -11.19
N ASN A 251 2.71 -16.40 -9.92
CA ASN A 251 1.43 -16.94 -9.45
C ASN A 251 0.28 -15.91 -9.49
N PHE A 252 0.11 -15.19 -10.60
CA PHE A 252 -0.99 -14.26 -10.82
C PHE A 252 -1.45 -14.23 -12.28
N ASN A 253 -2.63 -13.67 -12.56
CA ASN A 253 -3.19 -13.61 -13.91
C ASN A 253 -2.48 -12.55 -14.78
N THR A 254 -1.44 -12.97 -15.50
CA THR A 254 -0.60 -12.09 -16.34
C THR A 254 -1.35 -11.43 -17.49
N LYS A 255 -2.36 -12.09 -18.06
CA LYS A 255 -3.24 -11.51 -19.10
C LYS A 255 -4.07 -10.36 -18.57
N ALA A 256 -4.68 -10.55 -17.40
CA ALA A 256 -5.47 -9.51 -16.75
C ALA A 256 -4.58 -8.34 -16.30
N ALA A 257 -3.38 -8.63 -15.80
CA ALA A 257 -2.40 -7.61 -15.44
C ALA A 257 -1.99 -6.77 -16.66
N LEU A 258 -1.63 -7.40 -17.78
CA LEU A 258 -1.25 -6.69 -19.00
C LEU A 258 -2.41 -5.84 -19.55
N ALA A 259 -3.65 -6.32 -19.44
CA ALA A 259 -4.82 -5.57 -19.89
C ALA A 259 -5.00 -4.24 -19.13
N VAL A 260 -4.86 -4.23 -17.80
CA VAL A 260 -4.98 -3.00 -17.00
C VAL A 260 -3.79 -2.05 -17.20
N MET A 261 -2.57 -2.59 -17.31
CA MET A 261 -1.37 -1.83 -17.65
C MET A 261 -1.55 -1.07 -18.98
N ARG A 262 -2.01 -1.77 -20.02
CA ARG A 262 -2.24 -1.18 -21.34
C ARG A 262 -3.37 -0.16 -21.33
N ARG A 263 -4.46 -0.41 -20.60
CA ARG A 263 -5.57 0.55 -20.50
C ARG A 263 -5.07 1.90 -19.97
N GLY A 264 -4.34 1.90 -18.86
CA GLY A 264 -3.74 3.10 -18.29
C GLY A 264 -2.76 3.82 -19.22
N ALA A 265 -2.04 3.06 -20.05
CA ALA A 265 -1.03 3.60 -20.95
C ALA A 265 -1.55 4.00 -22.35
N GLU A 266 -2.73 3.56 -22.76
CA GLU A 266 -3.26 3.73 -24.14
C GLU A 266 -4.54 4.56 -24.21
N VAL A 267 -5.30 4.66 -23.11
CA VAL A 267 -6.60 5.32 -23.12
C VAL A 267 -6.53 6.58 -22.24
N PRO A 268 -6.41 7.78 -22.87
CA PRO A 268 -6.51 9.06 -22.16
C PRO A 268 -7.75 9.13 -21.28
N GLY A 269 -7.61 9.75 -20.11
CA GLY A 269 -8.71 9.83 -19.14
C GLY A 269 -8.96 8.56 -18.33
N THR A 270 -8.19 7.48 -18.53
CA THR A 270 -8.26 6.31 -17.64
C THR A 270 -7.97 6.72 -16.19
N LYS A 271 -8.86 6.31 -15.28
CA LYS A 271 -8.76 6.60 -13.86
C LYS A 271 -8.69 5.33 -13.01
N SER A 272 -8.03 5.46 -11.88
CA SER A 272 -8.22 4.63 -10.70
C SER A 272 -8.97 5.48 -9.68
N GLN A 273 -10.23 5.13 -9.45
CA GLN A 273 -11.22 5.93 -8.75
C GLN A 273 -11.37 7.30 -9.41
N ASP A 274 -11.08 8.38 -8.71
CA ASP A 274 -11.14 9.75 -9.23
C ASP A 274 -9.79 10.24 -9.80
N ARG A 275 -8.71 9.48 -9.63
CA ARG A 275 -7.35 9.88 -10.03
C ARG A 275 -6.98 9.33 -11.41
N LEU A 276 -6.46 10.18 -12.27
CA LEU A 276 -5.92 9.76 -13.57
C LEU A 276 -4.72 8.83 -13.35
N THR A 277 -4.70 7.68 -14.04
CA THR A 277 -3.55 6.76 -14.01
C THR A 277 -2.34 7.42 -14.64
N ARG A 278 -2.51 8.00 -15.84
CA ARG A 278 -1.48 8.80 -16.52
C ARG A 278 -1.97 10.21 -16.85
N PRO A 279 -1.80 11.20 -15.94
CA PRO A 279 -1.97 12.62 -16.27
C PRO A 279 -1.11 13.03 -17.47
N GLN A 280 -1.63 13.91 -18.33
CA GLN A 280 -0.96 14.36 -19.57
C GLN A 280 -0.60 13.24 -20.58
N LEU A 281 -1.36 12.14 -20.62
CA LEU A 281 -1.04 11.04 -21.53
C LEU A 281 -1.04 11.48 -23.01
N GLU A 282 -1.98 12.33 -23.43
CA GLU A 282 -2.05 12.79 -24.83
C GLU A 282 -0.86 13.66 -25.21
N GLU A 283 -0.45 14.55 -24.31
CA GLU A 283 0.71 15.41 -24.49
C GLU A 283 2.00 14.59 -24.48
N TYR A 284 2.12 13.62 -23.57
CA TYR A 284 3.27 12.71 -23.51
C TYR A 284 3.44 11.94 -24.83
N LEU A 285 2.36 11.39 -25.39
CA LEU A 285 2.41 10.66 -26.67
C LEU A 285 2.82 11.55 -27.85
N LYS A 286 2.67 12.87 -27.72
CA LYS A 286 3.13 13.88 -28.69
C LYS A 286 4.51 14.47 -28.37
N GLY A 287 5.09 14.14 -27.21
CA GLY A 287 6.38 14.67 -26.75
C GLY A 287 6.33 16.03 -26.02
N TYR A 288 5.16 16.44 -25.50
CA TYR A 288 4.90 17.77 -24.92
C TYR A 288 4.54 17.75 -23.42
N ALA A 289 5.02 16.77 -22.66
CA ALA A 289 4.69 16.62 -21.24
C ALA A 289 5.81 17.08 -20.30
N ASP A 290 5.49 17.11 -19.00
CA ASP A 290 6.44 17.38 -17.92
C ASP A 290 7.63 16.41 -17.96
N ALA A 291 8.86 16.88 -17.76
CA ALA A 291 10.09 16.09 -17.91
C ALA A 291 10.12 14.88 -16.98
N SER A 292 10.01 15.14 -15.67
CA SER A 292 10.11 14.10 -14.65
C SER A 292 9.02 13.04 -14.78
N ARG A 293 7.80 13.44 -15.16
CA ARG A 293 6.67 12.52 -15.43
C ARG A 293 6.90 11.70 -16.69
N SER A 294 7.41 12.32 -17.75
CA SER A 294 7.70 11.65 -19.01
C SER A 294 8.76 10.56 -18.83
N LEU A 295 9.79 10.80 -18.02
CA LEU A 295 10.84 9.80 -17.70
C LEU A 295 10.29 8.59 -16.91
N GLU A 296 9.35 8.84 -16.01
CA GLU A 296 8.61 7.77 -15.32
C GLU A 296 7.71 6.97 -16.30
N TYR A 297 7.07 7.64 -17.26
CA TYR A 297 6.30 6.95 -18.30
C TYR A 297 7.16 6.17 -19.28
N THR A 298 8.37 6.63 -19.62
CA THR A 298 9.27 5.87 -20.50
C THR A 298 9.75 4.59 -19.81
N SER A 299 10.01 4.66 -18.51
CA SER A 299 10.32 3.48 -17.68
C SER A 299 9.13 2.50 -17.62
N ALA A 300 7.92 3.03 -17.39
CA ALA A 300 6.70 2.23 -17.40
C ALA A 300 6.42 1.62 -18.78
N ASP A 301 6.63 2.36 -19.87
CA ASP A 301 6.44 1.86 -21.22
C ASP A 301 7.42 0.72 -21.53
N PHE A 302 8.71 0.85 -21.17
CA PHE A 302 9.65 -0.27 -21.29
C PHE A 302 9.20 -1.50 -20.49
N ALA A 303 8.78 -1.31 -19.24
CA ALA A 303 8.29 -2.37 -18.37
C ALA A 303 7.06 -3.09 -18.96
N ILE A 304 6.08 -2.35 -19.49
CA ILE A 304 4.90 -2.92 -20.16
C ILE A 304 5.32 -3.74 -21.38
N GLY A 305 6.24 -3.23 -22.19
CA GLY A 305 6.76 -3.95 -23.35
C GLY A 305 7.42 -5.27 -22.96
N GLN A 306 8.32 -5.24 -21.97
CA GLN A 306 9.01 -6.42 -21.47
C GLN A 306 8.04 -7.44 -20.87
N PHE A 307 7.11 -6.98 -20.04
CA PHE A 307 6.08 -7.86 -19.47
C PHE A 307 5.22 -8.50 -20.57
N ALA A 308 4.79 -7.74 -21.57
CA ALA A 308 4.01 -8.27 -22.70
C ALA A 308 4.76 -9.36 -23.48
N LEU A 309 6.06 -9.20 -23.69
CA LEU A 309 6.91 -10.20 -24.33
C LEU A 309 7.05 -11.44 -23.45
N GLN A 310 7.49 -11.26 -22.20
CA GLN A 310 7.92 -12.36 -21.34
C GLN A 310 6.76 -13.17 -20.76
N SER A 311 5.67 -12.50 -20.35
CA SER A 311 4.56 -13.17 -19.67
C SER A 311 3.38 -13.56 -20.58
N ASN A 312 3.35 -13.03 -21.80
CA ASN A 312 2.23 -13.20 -22.73
C ASN A 312 2.64 -13.46 -24.20
N ALA A 313 3.95 -13.50 -24.52
CA ALA A 313 4.48 -13.70 -25.87
C ALA A 313 3.96 -12.68 -26.93
N GLN A 314 3.64 -11.45 -26.52
CA GLN A 314 3.10 -10.41 -27.41
C GLN A 314 4.19 -9.52 -28.03
N THR A 315 4.86 -10.01 -29.08
CA THR A 315 5.95 -9.30 -29.76
C THR A 315 5.54 -7.95 -30.37
N ALA A 316 4.32 -7.82 -30.91
CA ALA A 316 3.84 -6.55 -31.47
C ALA A 316 3.64 -5.49 -30.38
N THR A 317 3.04 -5.88 -29.25
CA THR A 317 2.90 -5.03 -28.06
C THR A 317 4.27 -4.61 -27.54
N TYR A 318 5.22 -5.55 -27.41
CA TYR A 318 6.60 -5.23 -27.03
C TYR A 318 7.24 -4.16 -27.92
N LYS A 319 7.21 -4.34 -29.24
CA LYS A 319 7.79 -3.37 -30.19
C LYS A 319 7.16 -1.98 -30.06
N LYS A 320 5.83 -1.90 -29.94
CA LYS A 320 5.11 -0.62 -29.72
C LYS A 320 5.62 0.10 -28.48
N TYR A 321 5.74 -0.60 -27.37
CA TYR A 321 6.15 -0.02 -26.10
C TYR A 321 7.66 0.27 -26.02
N LEU A 322 8.49 -0.49 -26.74
CA LEU A 322 9.91 -0.19 -26.89
C LEU A 322 10.16 1.11 -27.68
N GLU A 323 9.33 1.42 -28.67
CA GLU A 323 9.41 2.72 -29.34
C GLU A 323 8.93 3.85 -28.41
N ARG A 324 7.86 3.63 -27.65
CA ARG A 324 7.39 4.62 -26.66
C ARG A 324 8.40 4.89 -25.55
N SER A 325 9.16 3.89 -25.10
CA SER A 325 10.19 4.10 -24.08
C SER A 325 11.33 5.01 -24.55
N ARG A 326 11.41 5.32 -25.86
CA ARG A 326 12.35 6.31 -26.42
C ARG A 326 11.79 7.75 -26.40
N LEU A 327 10.60 7.98 -25.86
CA LEU A 327 10.00 9.31 -25.70
C LEU A 327 10.72 10.19 -24.65
N TRP A 328 11.85 9.74 -24.09
CA TRP A 328 12.79 10.63 -23.40
C TRP A 328 13.55 11.53 -24.40
N LYS A 329 13.74 11.09 -25.65
CA LYS A 329 14.54 11.82 -26.65
C LYS A 329 14.00 13.22 -26.96
N PRO A 330 12.68 13.44 -27.12
CA PRO A 330 12.12 14.78 -27.29
C PRO A 330 12.42 15.75 -26.13
N LEU A 331 12.72 15.24 -24.93
CA LEU A 331 13.06 16.05 -23.76
C LEU A 331 14.51 16.57 -23.81
N TYR A 332 15.38 15.98 -24.63
CA TYR A 332 16.77 16.42 -24.71
C TYR A 332 16.88 17.77 -25.42
N ASP A 333 17.22 18.80 -24.65
CA ASP A 333 17.48 20.15 -25.15
C ASP A 333 18.96 20.31 -25.49
N PRO A 334 19.35 20.36 -26.77
CA PRO A 334 20.76 20.46 -27.16
C PRO A 334 21.40 21.78 -26.74
N SER A 335 20.62 22.84 -26.48
CA SER A 335 21.16 24.14 -26.07
C SER A 335 21.67 24.13 -24.62
N THR A 336 21.04 23.33 -23.76
CA THR A 336 21.42 23.19 -22.35
C THR A 336 22.09 21.85 -22.04
N LYS A 337 21.98 20.88 -22.95
CA LYS A 337 22.43 19.48 -22.80
C LYS A 337 21.74 18.72 -21.66
N TRP A 338 20.60 19.22 -21.21
CA TRP A 338 19.78 18.62 -20.15
C TRP A 338 18.43 18.17 -20.69
N LEU A 339 17.77 17.30 -19.92
CA LEU A 339 16.39 16.93 -20.18
C LEU A 339 15.47 18.03 -19.64
N ARG A 340 14.58 18.54 -20.48
CA ARG A 340 13.63 19.61 -20.18
C ARG A 340 12.25 19.26 -20.71
N GLY A 341 11.23 19.62 -19.95
CA GLY A 341 9.84 19.46 -20.36
C GLY A 341 9.53 20.40 -21.52
N ARG A 342 8.46 20.09 -22.23
CA ARG A 342 7.96 20.94 -23.32
C ARG A 342 6.53 21.38 -23.02
N ASN A 343 6.21 22.61 -23.39
CA ASN A 343 4.83 23.07 -23.45
C ASN A 343 4.12 22.48 -24.68
N THR A 344 2.80 22.58 -24.72
CA THR A 344 1.98 22.07 -25.84
C THR A 344 2.23 22.80 -27.17
N ASP A 345 2.80 24.00 -27.12
CA ASP A 345 3.27 24.76 -28.29
C ASP A 345 4.70 24.37 -28.75
N GLY A 346 5.33 23.40 -28.07
CA GLY A 346 6.67 22.89 -28.37
C GLY A 346 7.82 23.67 -27.74
N THR A 347 7.56 24.79 -27.05
CA THR A 347 8.58 25.56 -26.34
C THR A 347 9.12 24.81 -25.12
N TRP A 348 10.36 25.10 -24.73
CA TRP A 348 11.00 24.47 -23.58
C TRP A 348 10.52 25.08 -22.26
N LYS A 349 10.16 24.24 -21.29
CA LYS A 349 9.94 24.64 -19.88
C LYS A 349 11.25 24.99 -19.19
N GLY A 350 11.20 25.74 -18.09
CA GLY A 350 12.36 25.96 -17.23
C GLY A 350 12.89 24.65 -16.65
N GLN A 351 14.20 24.59 -16.38
CA GLN A 351 14.88 23.33 -16.04
C GLN A 351 14.32 22.66 -14.78
N ASN A 352 13.83 23.42 -13.80
CA ASN A 352 13.28 22.88 -12.55
C ASN A 352 11.75 23.03 -12.43
N ASP A 353 11.07 23.50 -13.49
CA ASP A 353 9.64 23.87 -13.40
C ASP A 353 8.75 22.65 -13.12
N ASP A 354 9.20 21.47 -13.51
CA ASP A 354 8.39 20.25 -13.53
C ASP A 354 9.14 19.03 -12.97
N MET A 355 10.08 19.26 -12.07
CA MET A 355 10.82 18.20 -11.37
C MET A 355 10.11 17.84 -10.06
N ARG A 356 9.87 16.55 -9.82
CA ARG A 356 9.19 16.09 -8.61
C ARG A 356 10.20 15.80 -7.49
N GLU A 357 10.20 16.64 -6.46
CA GLU A 357 11.01 16.45 -5.23
C GLU A 357 12.52 16.28 -5.47
N ALA A 358 13.01 16.70 -6.64
CA ALA A 358 14.39 16.62 -7.05
C ALA A 358 14.73 17.72 -8.07
N SER A 359 15.97 17.74 -8.53
CA SER A 359 16.43 18.67 -9.58
C SER A 359 16.51 17.99 -10.94
N TYR A 360 16.63 18.79 -11.99
CA TYR A 360 16.93 18.29 -13.34
C TYR A 360 18.22 17.44 -13.40
N LYS A 361 19.21 17.72 -12.53
CA LYS A 361 20.46 16.94 -12.47
C LYS A 361 20.22 15.52 -11.95
N SER A 362 19.28 15.36 -11.02
CA SER A 362 18.91 14.06 -10.47
C SER A 362 18.11 13.27 -11.50
N TYR A 363 17.11 13.91 -12.12
CA TYR A 363 16.27 13.29 -13.14
C TYR A 363 16.99 12.99 -14.45
N PHE A 364 18.13 13.62 -14.73
CA PHE A 364 18.94 13.32 -15.93
C PHE A 364 19.39 11.85 -16.01
N TRP A 365 19.52 11.18 -14.87
CA TRP A 365 20.00 9.79 -14.79
C TRP A 365 18.90 8.74 -14.76
N MET A 366 17.64 9.20 -14.77
CA MET A 366 16.48 8.33 -14.91
C MET A 366 16.28 7.94 -16.37
#